data_AF-A0A174D0D7-F1
#
_entry.id   AF-A0A174D0D7-F1
#
_cell.length_a   1.000
_cell.length_b   1.000
_cell.length_c   1.000
_cell.angle_alpha   90.00
_cell.angle_beta   90.00
_cell.angle_gamma   90.00
#
_symmetry.space_group_name_H-M   'P 1'
#
loop_
_entity.id
_entity.type
_entity.pdbx_description
1 polymer ?
#
loop_
_entity_poly.entity_id
_entity_poly.type
_entity_poly.pdbx_seq_one_letter_code
_entity_poly.pdbx_strand_id
1 'polypeptide(L)'
;MTEVRGYLDDFVVEYTYGGSEPRLLDWVFGETGRRVYLTGLDADASYQITGPGEVRFTTGGVSSSTPWKGLPESGTVRVLVDAYGRVPEDAVQTTLDTVETWLDPAEPFYMGWLGNGRPAEHARFEQVYDARIDADGLSFSFIPNGDSRELFGGFFPAATTIPSFETSFDPDRRVFTLRLHNTCLESGGAETDEIEEWIGEGTYPKSLYPYSFPAGSLGRDSHFLRDVTIAEDGEDVVVTAVLTERAYRFTVETSNLGSDNIPSFRIVFREKNLDLDGRD
;
A
#
# COMPACT_ATOMS: atom_id res chain seq x y z
N MET A 1 -8.45 -12.00 25.95
CA MET A 1 -9.07 -10.70 26.30
C MET A 1 -7.98 -9.86 26.90
N THR A 2 -7.76 -8.69 26.33
CA THR A 2 -6.60 -7.83 26.62
C THR A 2 -7.05 -6.52 27.25
N GLU A 3 -8.19 -5.97 26.82
CA GLU A 3 -8.76 -4.75 27.39
C GLU A 3 -10.30 -4.74 27.27
N VAL A 4 -10.99 -3.99 28.15
CA VAL A 4 -12.42 -3.70 28.06
C VAL A 4 -12.63 -2.21 28.31
N ARG A 5 -13.32 -1.53 27.39
CA ARG A 5 -13.63 -0.09 27.49
C ARG A 5 -15.14 0.13 27.43
N GLY A 6 -15.71 0.66 28.51
CA GLY A 6 -17.14 0.94 28.60
C GLY A 6 -17.56 2.20 27.84
N TYR A 7 -18.78 2.17 27.29
CA TYR A 7 -19.46 3.30 26.68
C TYR A 7 -20.97 3.21 26.96
N LEU A 8 -21.46 4.09 27.84
CA LEU A 8 -22.80 3.96 28.42
C LEU A 8 -22.99 2.56 29.06
N ASP A 9 -24.02 1.83 28.66
CA ASP A 9 -24.28 0.45 29.13
C ASP A 9 -23.57 -0.61 28.26
N ASP A 10 -23.02 -0.22 27.12
CA ASP A 10 -22.29 -1.09 26.19
C ASP A 10 -20.77 -1.02 26.42
N PHE A 11 -20.01 -1.88 25.75
CA PHE A 11 -18.55 -1.85 25.85
C PHE A 11 -17.86 -2.43 24.62
N VAL A 12 -16.62 -1.99 24.39
CA VAL A 12 -15.70 -2.61 23.43
C VAL A 12 -14.80 -3.59 24.16
N VAL A 13 -14.65 -4.79 23.61
CA VAL A 13 -13.69 -5.79 24.05
C VAL A 13 -12.56 -5.86 23.05
N GLU A 14 -11.34 -5.69 23.55
CA GLU A 14 -10.11 -5.93 22.80
C GLU A 14 -9.54 -7.29 23.19
N TYR A 15 -9.16 -8.10 22.20
CA TYR A 15 -8.60 -9.42 22.42
C TYR A 15 -7.70 -9.88 21.28
N THR A 16 -6.88 -10.88 21.54
CA THR A 16 -6.06 -11.56 20.54
C THR A 16 -6.46 -13.03 20.45
N TYR A 17 -6.35 -13.65 19.27
CA TYR A 17 -6.42 -15.10 19.15
C TYR A 17 -5.04 -15.69 19.43
N GLY A 18 -4.95 -16.68 20.32
CA GLY A 18 -3.68 -17.35 20.63
C GLY A 18 -2.63 -16.46 21.34
N GLY A 19 -3.00 -15.25 21.77
CA GLY A 19 -2.08 -14.31 22.43
C GLY A 19 -1.19 -13.52 21.47
N SER A 20 -1.40 -13.62 20.16
CA SER A 20 -0.65 -12.89 19.13
C SER A 20 -1.55 -11.89 18.39
N GLU A 21 -0.92 -10.90 17.76
CA GLU A 21 -1.56 -10.00 16.80
C GLU A 21 -2.29 -10.78 15.67
N PRO A 22 -3.29 -10.17 15.00
CA PRO A 22 -3.84 -8.82 15.23
C PRO A 22 -4.66 -8.70 16.52
N ARG A 23 -4.71 -7.49 17.08
CA ARG A 23 -5.69 -7.13 18.11
C ARG A 23 -7.07 -6.99 17.48
N LEU A 24 -8.05 -7.69 18.01
CA LEU A 24 -9.42 -7.70 17.51
C LEU A 24 -10.32 -6.90 18.44
N LEU A 25 -11.23 -6.15 17.83
CA LEU A 25 -12.24 -5.37 18.53
C LEU A 25 -13.63 -5.95 18.29
N ASP A 26 -14.35 -6.19 19.38
CA ASP A 26 -15.78 -6.47 19.36
C ASP A 26 -16.56 -5.38 20.09
N TRP A 27 -17.68 -4.95 19.52
CA TRP A 27 -18.72 -4.25 20.26
C TRP A 27 -19.58 -5.26 21.01
N VAL A 28 -19.90 -4.96 22.27
CA VAL A 28 -20.77 -5.79 23.10
C VAL A 28 -21.94 -4.97 23.61
N PHE A 29 -23.14 -5.39 23.23
CA PHE A 29 -24.38 -4.82 23.76
C PHE A 29 -24.55 -5.25 25.21
N GLY A 30 -24.54 -4.32 26.14
CA GLY A 30 -24.56 -4.63 27.57
C GLY A 30 -25.83 -5.32 28.02
N GLU A 31 -26.96 -4.96 27.42
CA GLU A 31 -28.27 -5.52 27.77
C GLU A 31 -28.37 -7.02 27.42
N THR A 32 -27.85 -7.42 26.26
CA THR A 32 -28.04 -8.78 25.74
C THR A 32 -26.78 -9.64 25.78
N GLY A 33 -25.61 -9.03 26.01
CA GLY A 33 -24.31 -9.67 25.89
C GLY A 33 -23.94 -10.05 24.44
N ARG A 34 -24.73 -9.61 23.45
CA ARG A 34 -24.45 -9.88 22.04
C ARG A 34 -23.14 -9.20 21.64
N ARG A 35 -22.28 -9.96 20.96
CA ARG A 35 -21.01 -9.48 20.41
C ARG A 35 -21.13 -9.26 18.89
N VAL A 36 -20.56 -8.17 18.40
CA VAL A 36 -20.41 -7.88 16.97
C VAL A 36 -18.96 -7.51 16.72
N TYR A 37 -18.32 -8.22 15.79
CA TYR A 37 -16.95 -7.94 15.38
C TYR A 37 -16.88 -6.58 14.67
N LEU A 38 -16.02 -5.69 15.16
CA LEU A 38 -15.75 -4.39 14.56
C LEU A 38 -14.68 -4.51 13.49
N THR A 39 -13.43 -4.72 13.91
CA THR A 39 -12.26 -4.80 13.03
C THR A 39 -11.08 -5.44 13.74
N GLY A 40 -10.11 -5.88 12.93
CA GLY A 40 -8.75 -6.14 13.37
C GLY A 40 -7.97 -4.83 13.35
N LEU A 41 -7.12 -4.65 14.34
CA LEU A 41 -6.22 -3.52 14.48
C LEU A 41 -4.80 -4.00 14.28
N ASP A 42 -4.06 -3.20 13.52
CA ASP A 42 -2.64 -3.36 13.39
C ASP A 42 -1.90 -3.09 14.70
N ALA A 43 -0.64 -3.57 14.75
CA ALA A 43 0.16 -3.53 15.97
C ALA A 43 0.38 -2.10 16.49
N ASP A 44 0.47 -1.12 15.57
CA ASP A 44 0.66 0.30 15.89
C ASP A 44 -0.65 1.09 15.97
N ALA A 45 -1.79 0.44 15.80
CA ALA A 45 -3.06 1.13 15.69
C ALA A 45 -3.57 1.65 17.04
N SER A 46 -4.27 2.78 17.00
CA SER A 46 -5.01 3.34 18.13
C SER A 46 -6.47 3.48 17.76
N TYR A 47 -7.36 3.46 18.76
CA TYR A 47 -8.78 3.71 18.55
C TYR A 47 -9.43 4.47 19.70
N GLN A 48 -10.55 5.11 19.39
CA GLN A 48 -11.42 5.80 20.30
C GLN A 48 -12.88 5.42 20.01
N ILE A 49 -13.66 5.17 21.06
CA ILE A 49 -15.12 5.03 20.95
C ILE A 49 -15.70 6.43 20.73
N THR A 50 -16.38 6.63 19.60
CA THR A 50 -16.95 7.93 19.21
C THR A 50 -18.47 7.96 19.29
N GLY A 51 -19.11 6.78 19.38
CA GLY A 51 -20.56 6.66 19.52
C GLY A 51 -21.01 5.23 19.85
N PRO A 52 -22.32 5.00 20.04
CA PRO A 52 -22.87 3.66 20.19
C PRO A 52 -22.54 2.80 18.96
N GLY A 53 -21.87 1.67 19.17
CA GLY A 53 -21.45 0.78 18.08
C GLY A 53 -20.37 1.37 17.19
N GLU A 54 -19.72 2.47 17.56
CA GLU A 54 -18.83 3.22 16.67
C GLU A 54 -17.45 3.44 17.29
N VAL A 55 -16.41 3.06 16.53
CA VAL A 55 -15.01 3.34 16.86
C VAL A 55 -14.34 4.06 15.70
N ARG A 56 -13.56 5.10 16.02
CA ARG A 56 -12.59 5.70 15.11
C ARG A 56 -11.22 5.12 15.40
N PHE A 57 -10.48 4.74 14.36
CA PHE A 57 -9.12 4.20 14.47
C PHE A 57 -8.12 4.99 13.64
N THR A 58 -6.85 4.85 13.99
CA THR A 58 -5.68 5.32 13.25
C THR A 58 -4.59 4.25 13.27
N THR A 59 -3.87 4.05 12.18
CA THR A 59 -2.72 3.13 12.10
C THR A 59 -1.48 3.89 11.63
N GLY A 60 -0.29 3.37 11.93
CA GLY A 60 0.97 3.84 11.33
C GLY A 60 1.29 3.14 10.00
N GLY A 61 0.39 2.27 9.53
CA GLY A 61 0.50 1.52 8.28
C GLY A 61 1.26 0.19 8.42
N VAL A 62 1.75 -0.18 9.61
CA VAL A 62 2.48 -1.43 9.78
C VAL A 62 1.52 -2.59 9.99
N SER A 63 1.49 -3.52 9.04
CA SER A 63 0.62 -4.69 9.12
C SER A 63 0.98 -5.58 10.31
N SER A 64 -0.06 -6.03 11.01
CA SER A 64 -0.01 -7.00 12.10
C SER A 64 0.17 -8.45 11.62
N SER A 65 -0.26 -8.75 10.40
CA SER A 65 -0.25 -10.10 9.82
C SER A 65 0.94 -10.34 8.90
N THR A 66 1.46 -9.28 8.31
CA THR A 66 2.59 -9.34 7.38
C THR A 66 3.61 -8.27 7.76
N PRO A 67 4.91 -8.53 7.63
CA PRO A 67 5.95 -7.54 7.86
C PRO A 67 6.04 -6.54 6.69
N TRP A 68 4.92 -5.87 6.42
CA TRP A 68 4.73 -4.88 5.38
C TRP A 68 4.26 -3.58 6.00
N LYS A 69 4.83 -2.47 5.54
CA LYS A 69 4.40 -1.11 5.87
C LYS A 69 3.69 -0.49 4.67
N GLY A 70 2.40 -0.22 4.83
CA GLY A 70 1.58 0.53 3.91
C GLY A 70 1.54 2.03 4.24
N LEU A 71 0.51 2.70 3.72
CA LEU A 71 0.16 4.04 4.17
C LEU A 71 -0.38 3.98 5.60
N PRO A 72 -0.10 4.98 6.45
CA PRO A 72 -0.91 5.21 7.63
C PRO A 72 -2.37 5.34 7.24
N GLU A 73 -3.28 4.79 8.03
CA GLU A 73 -4.71 4.86 7.75
C GLU A 73 -5.47 5.49 8.91
N SER A 74 -6.61 6.11 8.61
CA SER A 74 -7.58 6.45 9.64
C SER A 74 -8.98 6.17 9.13
N GLY A 75 -9.88 5.78 10.01
CA GLY A 75 -11.21 5.39 9.60
C GLY A 75 -12.19 5.26 10.76
N THR A 76 -13.44 5.02 10.41
CA THR A 76 -14.52 4.78 11.37
C THR A 76 -15.19 3.45 11.05
N VAL A 77 -15.32 2.60 12.06
CA VAL A 77 -16.08 1.36 11.98
C VAL A 77 -17.36 1.53 12.79
N ARG A 78 -18.51 1.17 12.20
CA ARG A 78 -19.83 1.25 12.84
C ARG A 78 -20.55 -0.08 12.77
N VAL A 79 -21.17 -0.47 13.88
CA VAL A 79 -22.15 -1.56 13.93
C VAL A 79 -23.46 -1.12 13.27
N LEU A 80 -24.01 -1.98 12.40
CA LEU A 80 -25.26 -1.75 11.66
C LEU A 80 -26.47 -2.47 12.25
N VAL A 81 -26.25 -3.31 13.26
CA VAL A 81 -27.27 -4.17 13.87
C VAL A 81 -27.51 -3.77 15.32
N ASP A 82 -28.71 -4.03 15.84
CA ASP A 82 -29.05 -3.73 17.24
C ASP A 82 -28.72 -4.90 18.20
N ALA A 83 -29.10 -4.76 19.47
CA ALA A 83 -28.84 -5.77 20.50
C ALA A 83 -29.60 -7.11 20.28
N TYR A 84 -30.64 -7.14 19.43
CA TYR A 84 -31.61 -8.24 19.32
C TYR A 84 -31.68 -8.89 17.92
N GLY A 85 -31.22 -8.20 16.89
CA GLY A 85 -31.44 -8.59 15.50
C GLY A 85 -30.64 -9.81 15.06
N ARG A 86 -31.28 -10.94 14.77
CA ARG A 86 -30.60 -12.04 14.07
C ARG A 86 -30.33 -11.63 12.63
N VAL A 87 -29.06 -11.51 12.28
CA VAL A 87 -28.62 -11.27 10.90
C VAL A 87 -28.30 -12.63 10.26
N PRO A 88 -28.69 -12.85 8.99
CA PRO A 88 -28.18 -13.96 8.20
C PRO A 88 -26.64 -14.03 8.27
N GLU A 89 -26.06 -15.22 8.13
CA GLU A 89 -24.59 -15.41 8.24
C GLU A 89 -23.81 -14.58 7.21
N ASP A 90 -24.42 -14.25 6.08
CA ASP A 90 -23.86 -13.47 4.97
C ASP A 90 -24.12 -11.96 5.08
N ALA A 91 -24.85 -11.51 6.10
CA ALA A 91 -25.16 -10.10 6.25
C ALA A 91 -24.00 -9.31 6.86
N VAL A 92 -23.71 -8.17 6.24
CA VAL A 92 -22.72 -7.20 6.73
C VAL A 92 -23.21 -6.60 8.06
N GLN A 93 -22.47 -6.85 9.14
CA GLN A 93 -22.82 -6.36 10.48
C GLN A 93 -22.15 -5.04 10.83
N THR A 94 -21.14 -4.65 10.05
CA THR A 94 -20.38 -3.42 10.25
C THR A 94 -20.09 -2.72 8.93
N THR A 95 -19.99 -1.39 8.97
CA THR A 95 -19.42 -0.60 7.88
C THR A 95 -18.08 -0.02 8.29
N LEU A 96 -17.18 0.11 7.31
CA LEU A 96 -15.88 0.74 7.47
C LEU A 96 -15.80 1.91 6.48
N ASP A 97 -15.60 3.11 7.01
CA ASP A 97 -15.30 4.30 6.23
C ASP A 97 -13.86 4.72 6.50
N THR A 98 -12.98 4.59 5.51
CA THR A 98 -11.58 5.06 5.60
C THR A 98 -11.45 6.48 5.06
N VAL A 99 -10.51 7.23 5.64
CA VAL A 99 -10.10 8.55 5.18
C VAL A 99 -8.79 8.37 4.42
N GLU A 100 -8.75 8.92 3.22
CA GLU A 100 -7.55 8.91 2.39
C GLU A 100 -6.40 9.69 3.05
N THR A 101 -5.23 9.07 3.10
CA THR A 101 -4.04 9.66 3.70
C THR A 101 -3.25 10.46 2.67
N TRP A 102 -2.86 11.67 3.06
CA TRP A 102 -2.12 12.62 2.23
C TRP A 102 -0.82 13.03 2.94
N LEU A 103 0.32 12.67 2.35
CA LEU A 103 1.66 12.87 2.90
C LEU A 103 2.28 14.17 2.39
N ASP A 104 3.18 14.75 3.20
CA ASP A 104 4.03 15.87 2.76
C ASP A 104 5.15 15.34 1.84
N PRO A 105 5.30 15.83 0.59
CA PRO A 105 6.43 15.45 -0.26
C PRO A 105 7.79 15.74 0.36
N ALA A 106 7.89 16.72 1.28
CA ALA A 106 9.13 17.07 1.95
C ALA A 106 9.51 16.10 3.09
N GLU A 107 8.56 15.28 3.56
CA GLU A 107 8.82 14.25 4.57
C GLU A 107 9.18 12.92 3.88
N PRO A 108 10.34 12.32 4.21
CA PRO A 108 10.67 11.01 3.67
C PRO A 108 9.63 9.95 4.07
N PHE A 109 9.20 9.16 3.09
CA PHE A 109 8.26 8.07 3.29
C PHE A 109 8.85 6.76 2.79
N TYR A 110 8.52 5.67 3.48
CA TYR A 110 8.87 4.31 3.07
C TYR A 110 7.61 3.45 3.13
N MET A 111 7.36 2.71 2.05
CA MET A 111 6.33 1.70 1.93
C MET A 111 6.99 0.42 1.45
N GLY A 112 6.80 -0.69 2.13
CA GLY A 112 7.55 -1.89 1.79
C GLY A 112 7.74 -2.87 2.93
N TRP A 113 8.63 -3.82 2.69
CA TRP A 113 8.95 -4.88 3.63
C TRP A 113 9.79 -4.40 4.82
N LEU A 114 9.43 -4.85 6.02
CA LEU A 114 10.14 -4.49 7.25
C LEU A 114 10.87 -5.69 7.86
N GLY A 115 12.14 -5.52 8.18
CA GLY A 115 12.93 -6.42 9.01
C GLY A 115 13.23 -5.75 10.35
N ASN A 116 12.78 -6.36 11.46
CA ASN A 116 12.95 -5.80 12.80
C ASN A 116 12.51 -4.33 12.92
N GLY A 117 11.41 -3.96 12.23
CA GLY A 117 10.85 -2.60 12.26
C GLY A 117 11.59 -1.57 11.41
N ARG A 118 12.49 -1.99 10.52
CA ARG A 118 13.21 -1.11 9.58
C ARG A 118 13.04 -1.59 8.15
N PRO A 119 13.18 -0.70 7.14
CA PRO A 119 13.31 -1.13 5.75
C PRO A 119 14.28 -2.29 5.65
N ALA A 120 13.86 -3.37 5.00
CA ALA A 120 14.68 -4.55 4.81
C ALA A 120 14.73 -4.93 3.35
N GLU A 121 15.87 -5.48 2.96
CA GLU A 121 15.96 -6.23 1.72
C GLU A 121 14.93 -7.36 1.74
N HIS A 122 14.22 -7.50 0.63
CA HIS A 122 13.26 -8.57 0.42
C HIS A 122 13.69 -9.34 -0.81
N ALA A 123 13.57 -10.68 -0.77
CA ALA A 123 14.05 -11.55 -1.85
C ALA A 123 13.18 -11.50 -3.12
N ARG A 124 12.48 -10.39 -3.35
CA ARG A 124 11.64 -10.18 -4.52
C ARG A 124 12.30 -9.13 -5.40
N PHE A 125 12.40 -9.48 -6.67
CA PHE A 125 13.03 -8.68 -7.69
C PHE A 125 12.04 -8.45 -8.81
N GLU A 126 11.80 -7.18 -9.11
CA GLU A 126 10.83 -6.74 -10.08
C GLU A 126 11.53 -6.11 -11.30
N GLN A 127 10.86 -6.18 -12.44
CA GLN A 127 11.18 -5.35 -13.59
C GLN A 127 10.06 -4.34 -13.80
N VAL A 128 10.42 -3.09 -14.09
CA VAL A 128 9.46 -2.07 -14.56
C VAL A 128 8.88 -2.53 -15.89
N TYR A 129 7.56 -2.74 -15.91
CA TYR A 129 6.83 -3.07 -17.13
C TYR A 129 6.32 -1.81 -17.84
N ASP A 130 5.73 -0.89 -17.08
CA ASP A 130 5.29 0.42 -17.57
C ASP A 130 5.59 1.49 -16.51
N ALA A 131 5.99 2.67 -16.96
CA ALA A 131 6.17 3.85 -16.13
C ALA A 131 5.76 5.10 -16.93
N ARG A 132 4.88 5.92 -16.37
CA ARG A 132 4.38 7.10 -17.09
C ARG A 132 3.93 8.22 -16.16
N ILE A 133 3.91 9.42 -16.73
CA ILE A 133 3.29 10.60 -16.13
C ILE A 133 1.79 10.56 -16.42
N ASP A 134 0.98 10.59 -15.38
CA ASP A 134 -0.48 10.75 -15.46
C ASP A 134 -0.87 12.23 -15.26
N ALA A 135 -2.17 12.53 -15.36
CA ALA A 135 -2.69 13.89 -15.17
C ALA A 135 -2.37 14.46 -13.76
N ASP A 136 -2.31 13.59 -12.77
CA ASP A 136 -2.21 13.88 -11.33
C ASP A 136 -0.94 13.32 -10.69
N GLY A 137 -0.07 12.61 -11.42
CA GLY A 137 1.15 12.05 -10.83
C GLY A 137 1.89 11.04 -11.69
N LEU A 138 2.30 9.92 -11.09
CA LEU A 138 3.09 8.87 -11.73
C LEU A 138 2.39 7.52 -11.60
N SER A 139 2.38 6.73 -12.67
CA SER A 139 1.88 5.35 -12.71
C SER A 139 3.02 4.39 -12.97
N PHE A 140 3.03 3.26 -12.27
CA PHE A 140 3.99 2.17 -12.45
C PHE A 140 3.30 0.81 -12.47
N SER A 141 3.80 -0.10 -13.30
CA SER A 141 3.45 -1.52 -13.25
C SER A 141 4.71 -2.38 -13.37
N PHE A 142 4.66 -3.57 -12.79
CA PHE A 142 5.82 -4.44 -12.67
C PHE A 142 5.51 -5.87 -13.09
N ILE A 143 6.54 -6.55 -13.55
CA ILE A 143 6.57 -7.98 -13.87
C ILE A 143 7.74 -8.64 -13.12
N PRO A 144 7.80 -9.98 -13.03
CA PRO A 144 8.96 -10.67 -12.44
C PRO A 144 10.28 -10.27 -13.12
N ASN A 145 11.40 -10.30 -12.40
CA ASN A 145 12.71 -10.30 -13.04
C ASN A 145 12.96 -11.66 -13.74
N GLY A 146 13.25 -11.62 -15.04
CA GLY A 146 13.43 -12.81 -15.89
C GLY A 146 14.88 -13.24 -16.11
N ASP A 147 15.87 -12.71 -15.38
CA ASP A 147 17.29 -13.02 -15.61
C ASP A 147 17.73 -14.38 -15.09
N SER A 148 17.03 -14.90 -14.09
CA SER A 148 17.29 -16.24 -13.56
C SER A 148 16.08 -16.80 -12.83
N ARG A 149 16.03 -18.12 -12.68
CA ARG A 149 14.99 -18.80 -11.90
C ARG A 149 14.93 -18.34 -10.44
N GLU A 150 16.07 -17.93 -9.87
CA GLU A 150 16.14 -17.45 -8.49
C GLU A 150 15.47 -16.09 -8.34
N LEU A 151 15.82 -15.13 -9.21
CA LEU A 151 15.22 -13.79 -9.21
C LEU A 151 13.73 -13.86 -9.57
N PHE A 152 13.38 -14.69 -10.55
CA PHE A 152 11.99 -14.94 -10.91
C PHE A 152 11.21 -15.57 -9.75
N GLY A 153 11.78 -16.57 -9.08
CA GLY A 153 11.11 -17.32 -8.01
C GLY A 153 10.77 -16.48 -6.78
N GLY A 154 11.46 -15.35 -6.58
CA GLY A 154 11.11 -14.34 -5.57
C GLY A 154 9.76 -13.67 -5.83
N PHE A 155 9.31 -13.65 -7.08
CA PHE A 155 8.02 -13.12 -7.50
C PHE A 155 6.96 -14.21 -7.42
N PHE A 156 6.15 -14.20 -6.36
CA PHE A 156 5.05 -15.15 -6.17
C PHE A 156 3.71 -14.54 -6.60
N PRO A 157 3.06 -15.02 -7.68
CA PRO A 157 1.79 -14.50 -8.18
C PRO A 157 0.70 -14.34 -7.12
N ALA A 158 0.43 -15.36 -6.32
CA ALA A 158 -0.69 -15.30 -5.36
C ALA A 158 -0.45 -14.38 -4.13
N ALA A 159 0.63 -13.58 -4.14
CA ALA A 159 0.91 -12.57 -3.12
C ALA A 159 1.57 -11.30 -3.71
N THR A 160 1.24 -10.91 -4.94
CA THR A 160 1.88 -9.75 -5.58
C THR A 160 1.53 -8.42 -4.89
N THR A 161 2.40 -8.00 -3.98
CA THR A 161 2.54 -6.62 -3.56
C THR A 161 3.31 -5.82 -4.61
N ILE A 162 3.32 -4.50 -4.50
CA ILE A 162 4.24 -3.62 -5.24
C ILE A 162 5.67 -3.77 -4.68
N PRO A 163 6.72 -3.35 -5.42
CA PRO A 163 8.06 -3.28 -4.85
C PRO A 163 8.07 -2.35 -3.63
N SER A 164 9.01 -2.63 -2.71
CA SER A 164 9.31 -1.68 -1.64
C SER A 164 9.87 -0.38 -2.24
N PHE A 165 9.48 0.77 -1.71
CA PHE A 165 10.00 2.05 -2.18
C PHE A 165 10.18 3.07 -1.05
N GLU A 166 11.02 4.05 -1.32
CA GLU A 166 11.16 5.24 -0.49
C GLU A 166 11.07 6.54 -1.30
N THR A 167 10.68 7.61 -0.62
CA THR A 167 10.62 8.97 -1.16
C THR A 167 11.59 9.87 -0.42
N SER A 168 12.18 10.82 -1.15
CA SER A 168 12.95 11.91 -0.58
C SER A 168 12.77 13.19 -1.39
N PHE A 169 13.11 14.33 -0.80
CA PHE A 169 12.92 15.63 -1.44
C PHE A 169 14.12 16.55 -1.17
N ASP A 170 14.69 17.09 -2.25
CA ASP A 170 15.66 18.17 -2.21
C ASP A 170 14.91 19.52 -2.29
N PRO A 171 14.86 20.31 -1.20
CA PRO A 171 14.12 21.57 -1.18
C PRO A 171 14.77 22.68 -2.02
N ASP A 172 16.09 22.66 -2.20
CA ASP A 172 16.81 23.69 -2.95
C ASP A 172 16.53 23.58 -4.45
N ARG A 173 16.41 22.33 -4.93
CA ARG A 173 16.14 22.03 -6.34
C ARG A 173 14.67 21.68 -6.62
N ARG A 174 13.88 21.51 -5.55
CA ARG A 174 12.51 20.98 -5.58
C ARG A 174 12.40 19.61 -6.26
N VAL A 175 13.42 18.77 -6.10
CA VAL A 175 13.47 17.44 -6.71
C VAL A 175 12.88 16.43 -5.73
N PHE A 176 11.78 15.80 -6.13
CA PHE A 176 11.23 14.62 -5.50
C PHE A 176 11.84 13.38 -6.14
N THR A 177 12.33 12.48 -5.29
CA THR A 177 12.97 11.24 -5.69
C THR A 177 12.16 10.08 -5.14
N LEU A 178 11.78 9.16 -6.02
CA LEU A 178 11.17 7.87 -5.70
C LEU A 178 12.20 6.79 -6.04
N ARG A 179 12.62 6.02 -5.03
CA ARG A 179 13.52 4.87 -5.21
C ARG A 179 12.72 3.58 -5.03
N LEU A 180 12.70 2.76 -6.07
CA LEU A 180 12.06 1.46 -6.13
C LEU A 180 13.14 0.41 -5.88
N HIS A 181 13.05 -0.29 -4.76
CA HIS A 181 14.07 -1.23 -4.35
C HIS A 181 13.97 -2.53 -5.14
N ASN A 182 15.12 -3.16 -5.40
CA ASN A 182 15.22 -4.46 -6.09
C ASN A 182 14.47 -4.47 -7.42
N THR A 183 14.51 -3.35 -8.12
CA THR A 183 13.77 -3.13 -9.36
C THR A 183 14.77 -2.83 -10.47
N CYS A 184 14.56 -3.39 -11.65
CA CYS A 184 15.37 -3.16 -12.85
C CYS A 184 14.52 -2.63 -14.02
N LEU A 185 15.17 -2.01 -15.00
CA LEU A 185 14.57 -1.60 -16.26
C LEU A 185 14.69 -2.67 -17.32
N GLU A 186 15.76 -3.46 -17.29
CA GLU A 186 16.03 -4.52 -18.26
C GLU A 186 16.14 -5.87 -17.55
N SER A 187 15.36 -6.86 -18.00
CA SER A 187 15.45 -8.24 -17.51
C SER A 187 14.91 -9.22 -18.54
N GLY A 188 15.25 -10.49 -18.37
CA GLY A 188 14.85 -11.57 -19.27
C GLY A 188 16.02 -12.21 -19.99
N GLY A 189 17.17 -12.33 -19.32
CA GLY A 189 18.28 -13.16 -19.81
C GLY A 189 17.88 -14.61 -20.15
N ALA A 190 16.76 -15.10 -19.62
CA ALA A 190 16.16 -16.39 -19.97
C ALA A 190 15.14 -16.29 -21.11
N GLU A 191 15.16 -17.27 -22.00
CA GLU A 191 14.20 -17.36 -23.10
C GLU A 191 12.81 -17.77 -22.59
N THR A 192 11.76 -17.41 -23.35
CA THR A 192 10.36 -17.68 -22.94
C THR A 192 10.11 -19.15 -22.60
N ASP A 193 10.68 -20.10 -23.35
CA ASP A 193 10.52 -21.53 -23.08
C ASP A 193 11.11 -21.92 -21.71
N GLU A 194 12.22 -21.29 -21.30
CA GLU A 194 12.82 -21.49 -19.98
C GLU A 194 11.94 -20.92 -18.86
N ILE A 195 11.32 -19.75 -19.09
CA ILE A 195 10.33 -19.19 -18.15
C ILE A 195 9.13 -20.13 -17.98
N GLU A 196 8.61 -20.70 -19.07
CA GLU A 196 7.50 -21.66 -19.02
C GLU A 196 7.86 -22.93 -18.22
N GLU A 197 9.11 -23.39 -18.26
CA GLU A 197 9.57 -24.49 -17.41
C GLU A 197 9.56 -24.14 -15.92
N TRP A 198 9.66 -22.86 -15.56
CA TRP A 198 9.72 -22.42 -14.16
C TRP A 198 8.32 -22.29 -13.53
N ILE A 199 7.33 -21.86 -14.30
CA ILE A 199 6.00 -21.48 -13.78
C ILE A 199 4.83 -22.23 -14.40
N GLY A 200 5.06 -22.98 -15.48
CA GLY A 200 4.02 -23.62 -16.27
C GLY A 200 3.57 -22.78 -17.47
N GLU A 201 3.31 -23.49 -18.58
CA GLU A 201 2.89 -22.91 -19.85
C GLU A 201 1.63 -22.03 -19.71
N GLY A 202 1.67 -20.86 -20.35
CA GLY A 202 0.51 -19.96 -20.45
C GLY A 202 0.28 -19.02 -19.26
N THR A 203 1.19 -18.98 -18.27
CA THR A 203 1.10 -18.04 -17.13
C THR A 203 1.34 -16.59 -17.54
N TYR A 204 2.37 -16.34 -18.37
CA TYR A 204 2.64 -15.05 -18.99
C TYR A 204 2.62 -15.16 -20.53
N PRO A 205 2.40 -14.04 -21.26
CA PRO A 205 2.51 -14.05 -22.73
C PRO A 205 3.89 -14.53 -23.19
N LYS A 206 3.93 -15.36 -24.25
CA LYS A 206 5.19 -15.85 -24.84
C LYS A 206 6.11 -14.78 -25.43
N SER A 207 5.66 -13.53 -25.44
CA SER A 207 6.42 -12.38 -25.92
C SER A 207 6.82 -11.43 -24.79
N LEU A 208 6.65 -11.85 -23.52
CA LEU A 208 6.95 -10.98 -22.39
C LEU A 208 8.46 -10.82 -22.21
N TYR A 209 9.21 -11.92 -22.20
CA TYR A 209 10.66 -11.91 -22.01
C TYR A 209 11.41 -12.23 -23.33
N PRO A 210 12.58 -11.60 -23.55
CA PRO A 210 13.17 -10.51 -22.76
C PRO A 210 12.39 -9.21 -22.85
N TYR A 211 12.44 -8.39 -21.79
CA TYR A 211 11.82 -7.07 -21.75
C TYR A 211 12.86 -5.99 -21.41
N SER A 212 12.68 -4.79 -21.95
CA SER A 212 13.47 -3.61 -21.60
C SER A 212 12.57 -2.38 -21.58
N PHE A 213 12.61 -1.65 -20.46
CA PHE A 213 12.01 -0.34 -20.31
C PHE A 213 13.09 0.74 -20.50
N PRO A 214 12.87 1.75 -21.36
CA PRO A 214 13.92 2.74 -21.66
C PRO A 214 14.19 3.66 -20.47
N ALA A 215 15.45 3.77 -20.07
CA ALA A 215 15.91 4.82 -19.16
C ALA A 215 15.83 6.21 -19.83
N GLY A 216 15.66 7.25 -19.02
CA GLY A 216 15.63 8.64 -19.45
C GLY A 216 14.32 9.35 -19.12
N SER A 217 13.92 10.30 -19.97
CA SER A 217 12.72 11.09 -19.73
C SER A 217 11.44 10.25 -19.86
N LEU A 218 10.52 10.39 -18.90
CA LEU A 218 9.18 9.79 -18.97
C LEU A 218 8.18 10.64 -19.79
N GLY A 219 8.67 11.64 -20.52
CA GLY A 219 7.87 12.43 -21.44
C GLY A 219 7.57 13.84 -20.94
N ARG A 220 6.35 14.31 -21.20
CA ARG A 220 5.98 15.72 -21.00
C ARG A 220 5.59 16.00 -19.56
N ASP A 221 6.00 17.17 -19.09
CA ASP A 221 5.55 17.76 -17.84
C ASP A 221 4.03 17.67 -17.65
N SER A 222 3.62 17.51 -16.39
CA SER A 222 2.22 17.58 -15.96
C SER A 222 1.97 18.84 -15.12
N HIS A 223 0.76 18.94 -14.59
CA HIS A 223 0.36 19.99 -13.67
C HIS A 223 1.18 20.00 -12.37
N PHE A 224 1.68 18.84 -11.96
CA PHE A 224 2.40 18.64 -10.70
C PHE A 224 3.89 18.37 -10.87
N LEU A 225 4.30 17.83 -12.02
CA LEU A 225 5.64 17.27 -12.22
C LEU A 225 6.30 17.85 -13.47
N ARG A 226 7.60 18.16 -13.36
CA ARG A 226 8.44 18.57 -14.49
C ARG A 226 9.72 17.74 -14.53
N ASP A 227 10.29 17.64 -15.72
CA ASP A 227 11.60 17.01 -15.94
C ASP A 227 11.69 15.59 -15.33
N VAL A 228 10.63 14.80 -15.48
CA VAL A 228 10.58 13.45 -14.89
C VAL A 228 11.52 12.53 -15.65
N THR A 229 12.43 11.89 -14.90
CA THR A 229 13.39 10.92 -15.44
C THR A 229 13.41 9.65 -14.61
N ILE A 230 13.63 8.52 -15.28
CA ILE A 230 13.80 7.19 -14.69
C ILE A 230 15.18 6.64 -15.08
N ALA A 231 15.88 6.02 -14.14
CA ALA A 231 17.16 5.39 -14.37
C ALA A 231 17.39 4.26 -13.35
N GLU A 232 18.35 3.38 -13.63
CA GLU A 232 18.87 2.43 -12.64
C GLU A 232 19.98 3.09 -11.80
N ASP A 233 20.00 2.76 -10.52
CA ASP A 233 21.04 3.13 -9.55
C ASP A 233 21.40 1.90 -8.72
N GLY A 234 22.34 1.10 -9.22
CA GLY A 234 22.67 -0.20 -8.62
C GLY A 234 21.59 -1.24 -8.90
N GLU A 235 21.00 -1.82 -7.85
CA GLU A 235 19.93 -2.83 -7.92
C GLU A 235 18.53 -2.21 -7.87
N ASP A 236 18.46 -0.87 -7.84
CA ASP A 236 17.23 -0.11 -7.68
C ASP A 236 16.91 0.71 -8.94
N VAL A 237 15.63 0.97 -9.16
CA VAL A 237 15.18 1.99 -10.10
C VAL A 237 14.88 3.28 -9.36
N VAL A 238 15.42 4.39 -9.86
CA VAL A 238 15.22 5.72 -9.30
C VAL A 238 14.47 6.59 -10.31
N VAL A 239 13.37 7.19 -9.84
CA VAL A 239 12.59 8.17 -10.57
C VAL A 239 12.75 9.52 -9.88
N THR A 240 13.15 10.54 -10.63
CA THR A 240 13.25 11.91 -10.14
C THR A 240 12.31 12.83 -10.89
N ALA A 241 11.66 13.76 -10.19
CA ALA A 241 10.80 14.76 -10.76
C ALA A 241 10.97 16.11 -10.05
N VAL A 242 10.97 17.20 -10.79
CA VAL A 242 10.89 18.55 -10.21
C VAL A 242 9.43 18.85 -9.88
N LEU A 243 9.09 18.99 -8.59
CA LEU A 243 7.75 19.32 -8.17
C LEU A 243 7.40 20.77 -8.53
N THR A 244 6.20 21.00 -9.07
CA THR A 244 5.65 22.34 -9.24
C THR A 244 5.13 22.88 -7.91
N GLU A 245 4.87 24.19 -7.79
CA GLU A 245 4.25 24.79 -6.58
C GLU A 245 2.87 24.20 -6.25
N ARG A 246 2.27 23.45 -7.18
CA ARG A 246 0.94 22.87 -7.03
C ARG A 246 0.97 21.51 -6.34
N ALA A 247 2.11 20.81 -6.33
CA ALA A 247 2.27 19.51 -5.69
C ALA A 247 2.37 19.68 -4.18
N TYR A 248 1.23 19.82 -3.50
CA TYR A 248 1.18 20.13 -2.07
C TYR A 248 1.22 18.89 -1.19
N ARG A 249 0.44 17.86 -1.53
CA ARG A 249 0.44 16.55 -0.85
C ARG A 249 0.47 15.44 -1.88
N PHE A 250 0.95 14.27 -1.47
CA PHE A 250 0.85 13.06 -2.28
C PHE A 250 0.21 11.90 -1.52
N THR A 251 -0.37 10.96 -2.25
CA THR A 251 -0.84 9.67 -1.75
C THR A 251 -0.37 8.56 -2.67
N VAL A 252 -0.62 7.32 -2.25
CA VAL A 252 -0.20 6.10 -2.95
C VAL A 252 -1.43 5.23 -3.17
N GLU A 253 -1.75 4.97 -4.43
CA GLU A 253 -2.82 4.04 -4.80
C GLU A 253 -2.18 2.75 -5.29
N THR A 254 -2.54 1.61 -4.72
CA THR A 254 -2.06 0.29 -5.18
C THR A 254 -3.15 -0.45 -5.93
N SER A 255 -2.75 -1.23 -6.94
CA SER A 255 -3.68 -2.02 -7.76
C SER A 255 -2.97 -3.22 -8.37
N ASN A 256 -3.75 -4.12 -8.97
CA ASN A 256 -3.23 -5.26 -9.73
C ASN A 256 -3.94 -5.35 -11.08
N LEU A 257 -3.18 -5.34 -12.18
CA LEU A 257 -3.72 -5.32 -13.54
C LEU A 257 -3.88 -6.72 -14.16
N GLY A 258 -3.40 -7.77 -13.50
CA GLY A 258 -3.15 -9.07 -14.14
C GLY A 258 -3.59 -10.29 -13.34
N SER A 259 -4.72 -10.23 -12.62
CA SER A 259 -5.19 -11.35 -11.76
C SER A 259 -4.07 -11.86 -10.82
N ASP A 260 -3.46 -10.93 -10.09
CA ASP A 260 -2.32 -11.14 -9.19
C ASP A 260 -0.96 -11.36 -9.88
N ASN A 261 -0.78 -10.92 -11.13
CA ASN A 261 0.52 -11.08 -11.82
C ASN A 261 1.20 -9.76 -12.18
N ILE A 262 0.47 -8.64 -12.13
CA ILE A 262 0.98 -7.34 -12.55
C ILE A 262 0.65 -6.33 -11.46
N PRO A 263 1.42 -6.31 -10.35
CA PRO A 263 1.27 -5.28 -9.34
C PRO A 263 1.56 -3.92 -9.95
N SER A 264 0.83 -2.93 -9.49
CA SER A 264 0.93 -1.56 -9.96
C SER A 264 0.66 -0.60 -8.81
N PHE A 265 1.23 0.58 -8.90
CA PHE A 265 0.83 1.68 -8.04
C PHE A 265 0.92 3.02 -8.74
N ARG A 266 0.27 4.00 -8.13
CA ARG A 266 0.30 5.39 -8.52
C ARG A 266 0.79 6.25 -7.36
N ILE A 267 1.67 7.20 -7.64
CA ILE A 267 1.90 8.35 -6.78
C ILE A 267 0.98 9.44 -7.29
N VAL A 268 0.01 9.87 -6.49
CA VAL A 268 -0.97 10.88 -6.87
C VAL A 268 -0.72 12.14 -6.07
N PHE A 269 -0.63 13.29 -6.73
CA PHE A 269 -0.46 14.59 -6.11
C PHE A 269 -1.76 15.37 -6.10
N ARG A 270 -1.92 16.22 -5.08
CA ARG A 270 -2.99 17.21 -5.04
C ARG A 270 -2.49 18.61 -4.70
N GLU A 271 -3.29 19.58 -5.12
CA GLU A 271 -3.17 20.96 -4.67
C GLU A 271 -3.58 21.12 -3.22
N LYS A 272 -3.16 22.26 -2.63
CA LYS A 272 -3.68 22.69 -1.35
C LYS A 272 -5.19 22.85 -1.43
N ASN A 273 -5.89 22.15 -0.54
CA ASN A 273 -7.33 22.24 -0.37
C ASN A 273 -7.63 22.84 1.00
N LEU A 274 -8.15 24.07 1.03
CA LEU A 274 -8.40 24.79 2.27
C LEU A 274 -9.42 24.09 3.20
N ASP A 275 -10.32 23.29 2.66
CA ASP A 275 -11.31 22.57 3.44
C ASP A 275 -10.70 21.35 4.15
N LEU A 276 -9.66 20.76 3.56
CA LEU A 276 -8.95 19.60 4.10
C LEU A 276 -7.73 19.99 4.93
N ASP A 277 -7.00 21.02 4.50
CA ASP A 277 -5.67 21.37 5.01
C ASP A 277 -5.71 22.57 5.97
N GLY A 278 -6.87 23.24 6.08
CA GLY A 278 -7.02 24.46 6.86
C GLY A 278 -6.48 25.71 6.18
N ARG A 279 -6.66 26.87 6.84
CA ARG A 279 -6.05 28.15 6.43
C ARG A 279 -4.77 28.34 7.26
N ASP A 280 -3.68 28.73 6.59
CA ASP A 280 -2.41 29.10 7.23
C ASP A 280 -2.59 30.27 8.22
#